data_AF-A0A0B3A888-F1
#
_entry.id   AF-A0A0B3A888-F1
#
_cell.length_a   1.000
_cell.length_b   1.000
_cell.length_c   1.000
_cell.angle_alpha   90.00
_cell.angle_beta   90.00
_cell.angle_gamma   90.00
#
_symmetry.space_group_name_H-M   'P 1'
#
loop_
_entity.id
_entity.type
_entity.pdbx_description
1 polymer ?
#
loop_
_entity_poly.entity_id
_entity_poly.type
_entity_poly.pdbx_seq_one_letter_code
_entity_poly.pdbx_strand_id
1 'polypeptide(L)'
;MKTEKLVSLFDFILLVVLAISMVLFFTGSVGTFNLQNSEQVTLLVYLILTYIIILILVLRFKRIFLARILEKDNQKQLVEKPIFRDIIHYRDRPVIKEIEKPIYIEKKATPVKKFNFYGSTLQKTYHKEKCRFSGMIKKDHLILRDTRTYFKKKKFHACKNCHPERK
;
A
#
# COMPACT_ATOMS: atom_id res chain seq x y z
N MET A 1 -9.82 9.82 -12.07
CA MET A 1 -11.09 9.18 -12.52
C MET A 1 -11.05 8.55 -13.92
N LYS A 2 -10.29 9.06 -14.91
CA LYS A 2 -10.20 8.41 -16.25
C LYS A 2 -9.39 7.10 -16.28
N THR A 3 -8.42 6.93 -15.39
CA THR A 3 -7.50 5.78 -15.37
C THR A 3 -8.14 4.47 -14.90
N GLU A 4 -9.12 4.53 -14.00
CA GLU A 4 -9.79 3.32 -13.46
C GLU A 4 -10.64 2.60 -14.52
N LYS A 5 -11.32 3.34 -15.40
CA LYS A 5 -12.13 2.76 -16.48
C LYS A 5 -11.28 2.08 -17.55
N LEU A 6 -10.08 2.59 -17.80
CA LEU A 6 -9.17 2.05 -18.81
C LEU A 6 -8.58 0.70 -18.37
N VAL A 7 -8.23 0.57 -17.09
CA VAL A 7 -7.77 -0.71 -16.51
C VAL A 7 -8.88 -1.76 -16.52
N SER A 8 -10.14 -1.38 -16.23
CA SER A 8 -11.24 -2.34 -16.26
C SER A 8 -11.57 -2.88 -17.66
N LEU A 9 -11.41 -2.04 -18.70
CA LEU A 9 -11.62 -2.47 -20.08
C LEU A 9 -10.55 -3.46 -20.54
N PHE A 10 -9.28 -3.21 -20.21
CA PHE A 10 -8.20 -4.12 -20.56
C PHE A 10 -8.34 -5.49 -19.88
N ASP A 11 -8.69 -5.50 -18.58
CA ASP A 11 -8.96 -6.74 -17.84
C ASP A 11 -10.10 -7.55 -18.50
N PHE A 12 -11.16 -6.87 -18.93
CA PHE A 12 -12.30 -7.49 -19.60
C PHE A 12 -11.90 -8.09 -20.94
N ILE A 13 -11.18 -7.33 -21.77
CA ILE A 13 -10.69 -7.81 -23.07
C ILE A 13 -9.78 -9.03 -22.87
N LEU A 14 -8.87 -9.00 -21.90
CA LEU A 14 -7.98 -10.11 -21.58
C LEU A 14 -8.76 -11.37 -21.19
N LEU A 15 -9.81 -11.24 -20.36
CA LEU A 15 -10.68 -12.36 -19.99
C LEU A 15 -11.42 -12.95 -21.19
N VAL A 16 -11.93 -12.10 -22.09
CA VAL A 16 -12.60 -12.52 -23.32
C VAL A 16 -11.62 -13.27 -24.24
N VAL A 17 -10.41 -12.74 -24.43
CA VAL A 17 -9.36 -13.39 -25.24
C VAL A 17 -8.99 -14.75 -24.66
N LEU A 18 -8.85 -14.87 -23.34
CA LEU A 18 -8.58 -16.14 -22.66
C LEU A 18 -9.73 -17.15 -22.81
N ALA A 19 -10.99 -16.69 -22.76
CA ALA A 19 -12.14 -17.56 -22.97
C ALA A 19 -12.16 -18.10 -24.41
N ILE A 20 -11.94 -17.23 -25.41
CA ILE A 20 -11.87 -17.62 -26.82
C ILE A 20 -10.71 -18.60 -27.06
N SER A 21 -9.53 -18.34 -26.48
CA SER A 21 -8.38 -19.23 -26.67
C SER A 21 -8.63 -20.63 -26.08
N MET A 22 -9.32 -20.73 -24.94
CA MET A 22 -9.72 -22.03 -24.38
C MET A 22 -10.69 -22.80 -25.27
N VAL A 23 -11.68 -22.11 -25.87
CA VAL A 23 -12.62 -22.74 -26.80
C VAL A 23 -11.92 -23.24 -28.06
N LEU A 24 -11.01 -22.43 -28.63
CA LEU A 24 -10.20 -22.83 -29.78
C LEU A 24 -9.28 -24.01 -29.45
N PHE A 25 -8.68 -24.03 -28.25
CA PHE A 25 -7.86 -25.12 -27.79
C PHE A 25 -8.65 -26.43 -27.62
N PHE A 26 -9.86 -26.35 -27.04
CA PHE A 26 -10.74 -27.50 -26.86
C PHE A 26 -11.17 -28.08 -28.21
N THR A 27 -11.69 -27.23 -29.11
CA THR A 27 -12.15 -27.66 -30.44
C THR A 27 -10.99 -28.20 -31.29
N GLY A 28 -9.82 -27.55 -31.25
CA GLY A 28 -8.61 -28.04 -31.92
C GLY A 28 -8.20 -29.42 -31.42
N SER A 29 -8.16 -29.61 -30.11
CA SER A 29 -7.74 -30.88 -29.50
C SER A 29 -8.72 -32.03 -29.81
N VAL A 30 -10.03 -31.76 -29.79
CA VAL A 30 -11.04 -32.77 -30.19
C VAL A 30 -10.86 -33.17 -31.65
N GLY A 31 -10.64 -32.19 -32.53
CA GLY A 31 -10.46 -32.44 -33.97
C GLY A 31 -9.16 -33.18 -34.32
N THR A 32 -8.05 -32.91 -33.61
CA THR A 32 -6.75 -33.52 -33.93
C THR A 32 -6.54 -34.89 -33.31
N PHE A 33 -7.05 -35.13 -32.10
CA PHE A 33 -6.76 -36.35 -31.35
C PHE A 33 -7.88 -37.40 -31.40
N ASN A 34 -9.02 -37.08 -32.02
CA ASN A 34 -10.17 -37.97 -32.14
C ASN A 34 -10.58 -38.60 -30.79
N LEU A 35 -10.64 -37.76 -29.76
CA LEU A 35 -10.84 -38.14 -28.37
C LEU A 35 -12.20 -38.84 -28.16
N GLN A 36 -12.22 -39.88 -27.33
CA GLN A 36 -13.47 -40.53 -26.91
C GLN A 36 -14.30 -39.60 -26.00
N ASN A 37 -15.61 -39.82 -25.92
CA ASN A 37 -16.53 -38.98 -25.13
C ASN A 37 -16.09 -38.82 -23.66
N SER A 38 -15.54 -39.87 -23.04
CA SER A 38 -15.02 -39.82 -21.66
C SER A 38 -13.83 -38.85 -21.54
N GLU A 39 -12.88 -38.93 -22.47
CA GLU A 39 -11.69 -38.07 -22.52
C GLU A 39 -12.06 -36.61 -22.79
N GLN A 40 -13.07 -36.37 -23.64
CA GLN A 40 -13.60 -35.03 -23.89
C GLN A 40 -14.18 -34.38 -22.63
N VAL A 41 -14.95 -35.14 -21.84
CA VAL A 41 -15.49 -34.66 -20.56
C VAL A 41 -14.37 -34.37 -19.56
N THR A 42 -13.38 -35.25 -19.45
CA THR A 42 -12.22 -35.02 -18.57
C THR A 42 -11.44 -33.77 -18.98
N LEU A 43 -11.21 -33.56 -20.27
CA LEU A 43 -10.55 -32.37 -20.80
C LEU A 43 -11.35 -31.10 -20.51
N LEU A 44 -12.67 -31.13 -20.67
CA LEU A 44 -13.55 -30.01 -20.38
C LEU A 44 -13.49 -29.62 -18.90
N VAL A 45 -13.56 -30.61 -18.00
CA VAL A 45 -13.45 -30.36 -16.54
C VAL A 45 -12.10 -29.74 -16.20
N TYR A 46 -11.02 -30.23 -16.80
CA TYR A 46 -9.68 -29.67 -16.60
C TYR A 46 -9.59 -28.20 -17.08
N LEU A 47 -10.16 -27.88 -18.24
CA LEU A 47 -10.20 -26.51 -18.75
C LEU A 47 -11.02 -25.58 -17.85
N ILE A 48 -12.16 -26.04 -17.32
CA ILE A 48 -12.96 -25.25 -16.37
C ILE A 48 -12.18 -24.98 -15.08
N LEU A 49 -11.50 -25.99 -14.53
CA LEU A 49 -10.71 -25.82 -13.31
C LEU A 49 -9.55 -24.85 -13.50
N THR A 50 -8.81 -24.99 -14.61
CA THR A 50 -7.71 -24.06 -14.94
C THR A 50 -8.22 -22.63 -15.15
N TYR A 51 -9.38 -22.46 -15.81
CA TYR A 51 -10.03 -21.16 -15.96
C TYR A 51 -10.37 -20.52 -14.61
N ILE A 52 -10.95 -21.28 -13.69
CA ILE A 52 -11.27 -20.80 -12.34
C ILE A 52 -10.00 -20.36 -11.59
N ILE A 53 -8.92 -21.13 -11.67
CA ILE A 53 -7.63 -20.77 -11.04
C ILE A 53 -7.09 -19.45 -11.63
N ILE A 54 -7.08 -19.31 -12.95
CA ILE A 54 -6.63 -18.08 -13.63
C ILE A 54 -7.50 -16.89 -13.18
N LEU A 55 -8.82 -17.05 -13.13
CA LEU A 55 -9.74 -16.01 -12.68
C LEU A 55 -9.45 -15.56 -11.24
N ILE A 56 -9.21 -16.50 -10.32
CA ILE A 56 -8.81 -16.18 -8.94
C ILE A 56 -7.49 -15.41 -8.89
N LEU A 57 -6.51 -15.80 -9.70
CA LEU A 57 -5.20 -15.14 -9.78
C LEU A 57 -5.33 -13.70 -10.30
N VAL A 58 -6.08 -13.48 -11.38
CA VAL A 58 -6.34 -12.14 -11.94
C VAL A 58 -7.03 -11.24 -10.90
N LEU A 59 -8.05 -11.76 -10.21
CA LEU A 59 -8.75 -11.03 -9.16
C LEU A 59 -7.84 -10.68 -7.98
N ARG A 60 -6.96 -11.60 -7.56
CA ARG A 60 -5.98 -11.35 -6.49
C ARG A 60 -4.95 -10.31 -6.90
N PHE A 61 -4.41 -10.40 -8.11
CA PHE A 61 -3.41 -9.47 -8.60
C PHE A 61 -3.97 -8.04 -8.66
N LYS A 62 -5.23 -7.89 -9.12
CA LYS A 62 -5.93 -6.61 -9.14
C LYS A 62 -6.01 -5.95 -7.76
N ARG A 63 -6.37 -6.71 -6.71
CA ARG A 63 -6.42 -6.18 -5.34
C ARG A 63 -5.07 -5.65 -4.85
N ILE A 64 -4.00 -6.39 -5.12
CA ILE A 64 -2.65 -6.01 -4.71
C ILE A 64 -2.18 -4.76 -5.47
N PHE A 65 -2.46 -4.70 -6.78
CA PHE A 65 -2.07 -3.58 -7.61
C PHE A 65 -2.79 -2.28 -7.23
N LEU A 66 -4.11 -2.33 -6.98
CA LEU A 66 -4.87 -1.18 -6.49
C LEU A 66 -4.34 -0.66 -5.16
N ALA A 67 -4.01 -1.55 -4.22
CA ALA A 67 -3.46 -1.16 -2.92
C ALA A 67 -2.14 -0.37 -3.07
N ARG A 68 -1.26 -0.79 -3.97
CA ARG A 68 0.03 -0.10 -4.22
C ARG A 68 -0.14 1.25 -4.90
N ILE A 69 -1.11 1.40 -5.82
CA ILE A 69 -1.36 2.70 -6.49
C ILE A 69 -1.87 3.72 -5.48
N LEU A 70 -2.80 3.31 -4.61
CA LEU A 70 -3.43 4.20 -3.64
C LEU A 70 -2.43 4.68 -2.57
N GLU A 71 -1.45 3.84 -2.23
CA GLU A 71 -0.35 4.21 -1.34
C GLU A 71 0.61 5.24 -1.98
N LYS A 72 0.82 5.16 -3.29
CA LYS A 72 1.72 6.06 -4.04
C LYS A 72 1.11 7.45 -4.29
N ASP A 73 -0.21 7.55 -4.43
CA ASP A 73 -0.88 8.83 -4.68
C ASP A 73 -0.93 9.72 -3.42
N ASN A 74 -1.12 9.10 -2.24
CA ASN A 74 -1.12 9.80 -0.95
C ASN A 74 0.24 10.45 -0.59
N GLN A 75 1.34 10.02 -1.21
CA GLN A 75 2.66 10.64 -0.98
C GLN A 75 2.91 11.92 -1.79
N LYS A 76 2.14 12.17 -2.86
CA LYS A 76 2.39 13.32 -3.77
C LYS A 76 1.65 14.60 -3.41
N GLN A 77 0.78 14.57 -2.40
CA GLN A 77 -0.09 15.68 -2.03
C GLN A 77 0.47 16.60 -0.92
N LEU A 78 1.80 16.71 -0.81
CA LEU A 78 2.48 17.71 0.03
C LEU A 78 3.19 18.71 -0.89
N VAL A 79 2.43 19.56 -1.58
CA VAL A 79 2.96 20.75 -2.24
C VAL A 79 2.62 21.94 -1.35
N GLU A 80 3.65 22.48 -0.69
CA GLU A 80 3.56 23.67 0.17
C GLU A 80 3.08 24.87 -0.67
N LYS A 81 2.06 25.58 -0.17
CA LYS A 81 1.56 26.82 -0.78
C LYS A 81 2.71 27.86 -0.80
N PRO A 82 2.96 28.56 -1.91
CA PRO A 82 3.94 29.63 -1.95
C PRO A 82 3.50 30.74 -0.99
N ILE A 83 4.37 31.10 -0.05
CA ILE A 83 4.15 32.21 0.89
C ILE A 83 4.69 33.46 0.21
N PHE A 84 3.80 34.32 -0.29
CA PHE A 84 4.16 35.63 -0.78
C PHE A 84 4.34 36.58 0.41
N ARG A 85 5.50 37.27 0.47
CA ARG A 85 5.73 38.40 1.37
C ARG A 85 5.87 39.65 0.53
N ASP A 86 5.02 40.63 0.79
CA ASP A 86 5.13 41.95 0.18
C ASP A 86 6.28 42.73 0.82
N ILE A 87 7.23 43.16 -0.02
CA ILE A 87 8.36 43.98 0.38
C ILE A 87 7.95 45.44 0.17
N ILE A 88 7.73 46.18 1.26
CA ILE A 88 7.47 47.62 1.19
C ILE A 88 8.82 48.33 1.09
N HIS A 89 9.17 48.80 -0.11
CA HIS A 89 10.34 49.66 -0.33
C HIS A 89 9.97 51.13 -0.13
N TYR A 90 10.64 51.80 0.81
CA TYR A 90 10.65 53.26 0.88
C TYR A 90 11.91 53.84 0.21
N ARG A 91 11.66 54.78 -0.71
CA ARG A 91 12.48 55.87 -1.28
C ARG A 91 13.59 55.60 -2.30
N ASP A 92 13.33 56.17 -3.49
CA ASP A 92 14.12 57.14 -4.28
C ASP A 92 15.57 56.78 -4.67
N ARG A 93 15.65 56.00 -5.76
CA ARG A 93 16.78 55.74 -6.70
C ARG A 93 17.83 54.73 -6.18
N PRO A 94 17.86 53.49 -6.72
CA PRO A 94 19.02 53.09 -7.56
C PRO A 94 18.74 51.95 -8.57
N VAL A 95 19.68 51.72 -9.52
CA VAL A 95 19.72 50.51 -10.36
C VAL A 95 20.36 49.37 -9.55
N ILE A 96 19.57 48.37 -9.18
CA ILE A 96 19.98 47.22 -8.38
C ILE A 96 19.93 45.99 -9.29
N LYS A 97 21.08 45.35 -9.55
CA LYS A 97 21.11 44.01 -10.15
C LYS A 97 20.90 42.99 -9.04
N GLU A 98 19.70 42.42 -9.00
CA GLU A 98 19.35 41.34 -8.08
C GLU A 98 20.06 40.06 -8.51
N ILE A 99 21.15 39.71 -7.82
CA ILE A 99 21.75 38.38 -7.92
C ILE A 99 21.04 37.51 -6.90
N GLU A 100 20.08 36.71 -7.36
CA GLU A 100 19.36 35.72 -6.55
C GLU A 100 20.34 34.63 -6.08
N LYS A 101 20.91 34.80 -4.88
CA LYS A 101 21.56 33.69 -4.17
C LYS A 101 20.48 32.96 -3.37
N PRO A 102 20.16 31.69 -3.67
CA PRO A 102 19.21 30.94 -2.85
C PRO A 102 19.76 30.83 -1.43
N ILE A 103 19.05 31.41 -0.46
CA ILE A 103 19.37 31.30 0.95
C ILE A 103 18.82 29.96 1.43
N TYR A 104 19.70 29.00 1.70
CA TYR A 104 19.33 27.72 2.30
C TYR A 104 18.99 27.95 3.78
N ILE A 105 17.71 28.09 4.08
CA ILE A 105 17.23 28.10 5.47
C ILE A 105 17.18 26.64 5.94
N GLU A 106 18.21 26.20 6.67
CA GLU A 106 18.18 24.91 7.35
C GLU A 106 17.10 24.92 8.44
N LYS A 107 15.92 24.37 8.13
CA LYS A 107 14.86 24.15 9.13
C LYS A 107 15.41 23.21 10.20
N LYS A 108 15.65 23.73 11.41
CA LYS A 108 15.93 22.90 12.59
C LYS A 108 14.78 21.90 12.77
N ALA A 109 15.08 20.62 12.59
CA ALA A 109 14.10 19.56 12.76
C ALA A 109 13.51 19.64 14.18
N THR A 110 12.18 19.72 14.27
CA THR A 110 11.50 19.66 15.56
C THR A 110 11.83 18.32 16.23
N PRO A 111 12.18 18.31 17.52
CA PRO A 111 12.57 17.08 18.20
C PRO A 111 11.38 16.11 18.23
N VAL A 112 11.56 14.95 17.60
CA VAL A 112 10.54 13.88 17.59
C VAL A 112 10.33 13.41 19.02
N LYS A 113 9.13 13.57 19.56
CA LYS A 113 8.76 13.09 20.88
C LYS A 113 8.87 11.56 20.91
N LYS A 114 9.84 11.04 21.66
CA LYS A 114 10.03 9.60 21.89
C LYS A 114 9.09 9.15 22.99
N PHE A 115 8.49 7.98 22.80
CA PHE A 115 7.61 7.36 23.79
C PHE A 115 8.25 6.08 24.33
N ASN A 116 8.04 5.77 25.60
CA ASN A 116 8.67 4.58 26.19
C ASN A 116 8.03 3.25 25.77
N PHE A 117 6.73 3.26 25.44
CA PHE A 117 5.95 2.05 25.14
C PHE A 117 5.11 2.18 23.86
N TYR A 118 5.08 1.07 23.11
CA TYR A 118 4.43 0.93 21.81
C TYR A 118 3.44 -0.24 21.89
N GLY A 119 2.17 0.01 21.57
CA GLY A 119 1.12 -1.01 21.58
C GLY A 119 0.52 -1.27 20.21
N SER A 120 0.06 -2.50 19.98
CA SER A 120 -0.68 -2.90 18.77
C SER A 120 -2.15 -3.13 19.10
N THR A 121 -3.05 -2.34 18.49
CA THR A 121 -4.50 -2.51 18.67
C THR A 121 -4.99 -3.88 18.19
N LEU A 122 -4.35 -4.42 17.15
CA LEU A 122 -4.74 -5.69 16.51
C LEU A 122 -4.46 -6.89 17.43
N GLN A 123 -3.23 -6.99 17.94
CA GLN A 123 -2.79 -8.11 18.77
C GLN A 123 -3.07 -7.88 20.27
N LYS A 124 -3.47 -6.66 20.64
CA LYS A 124 -3.57 -6.19 22.03
C LYS A 124 -2.31 -6.47 22.84
N THR A 125 -1.13 -6.31 22.23
CA THR A 125 0.16 -6.45 22.90
C THR A 125 0.89 -5.12 22.98
N TYR A 126 1.69 -4.91 24.02
CA TYR A 126 2.55 -3.72 24.15
C TYR A 126 4.00 -4.09 24.44
N HIS A 127 4.89 -3.21 23.99
CA HIS A 127 6.34 -3.41 23.86
C HIS A 127 7.10 -2.19 24.39
N LYS A 128 8.37 -2.38 24.81
CA LYS A 128 9.32 -1.26 25.05
C LYS A 128 9.77 -0.68 23.69
N GLU A 129 10.18 0.60 23.66
CA GLU A 129 10.71 1.27 22.46
C GLU A 129 11.76 0.42 21.72
N LYS A 130 12.74 -0.11 22.46
CA LYS A 130 13.87 -0.91 21.93
C LYS A 130 13.51 -2.35 21.51
N CYS A 131 12.26 -2.78 21.64
CA CYS A 131 11.86 -4.14 21.28
C CYS A 131 11.87 -4.35 19.77
N ARG A 132 12.44 -5.45 19.27
CA ARG A 132 12.40 -5.79 17.83
C ARG A 132 10.98 -5.77 17.24
N PHE A 133 9.98 -6.17 18.02
CA PHE A 133 8.59 -6.24 17.58
C PHE A 133 7.88 -4.88 17.58
N SER A 134 8.42 -3.84 18.25
CA SER A 134 7.79 -2.50 18.25
C SER A 134 7.79 -1.90 16.84
N GLY A 135 8.89 -2.06 16.09
CA GLY A 135 9.03 -1.58 14.72
C GLY A 135 8.22 -2.37 13.68
N MET A 136 7.69 -3.55 14.04
CA MET A 136 6.85 -4.36 13.15
C MET A 136 5.36 -4.00 13.25
N ILE A 137 4.98 -3.12 14.18
CA ILE A 137 3.58 -2.68 14.35
C ILE A 137 3.22 -1.73 13.20
N LYS A 138 2.17 -2.07 12.44
CA LYS A 138 1.63 -1.18 11.40
C LYS A 138 1.17 0.14 12.01
N LYS A 139 1.44 1.25 11.30
CA LYS A 139 1.11 2.61 11.76
C LYS A 139 -0.37 2.76 12.14
N ASP A 140 -1.26 2.15 11.37
CA ASP A 140 -2.73 2.21 11.59
C ASP A 140 -3.19 1.54 12.89
N HIS A 141 -2.35 0.71 13.49
CA HIS A 141 -2.65 0.00 14.74
C HIS A 141 -1.69 0.37 15.86
N LEU A 142 -0.83 1.37 15.65
CA LEU A 142 0.20 1.76 16.60
C LEU A 142 -0.35 2.72 17.65
N ILE A 143 -0.19 2.36 18.92
CA ILE A 143 -0.55 3.20 20.06
C ILE A 143 0.74 3.58 20.81
N LEU A 144 1.00 4.88 20.93
CA LEU A 144 2.19 5.43 21.59
C LEU A 144 1.82 6.05 22.94
N ARG A 145 2.43 5.57 24.03
CA ARG A 145 2.23 6.13 25.39
C ARG A 145 3.49 5.96 26.24
N ASP A 146 3.69 6.88 27.17
CA ASP A 146 4.83 6.81 28.11
C ASP A 146 4.57 5.92 29.33
N THR A 147 3.31 5.68 29.66
CA THR A 147 2.92 4.98 30.89
C THR A 147 2.43 3.57 30.63
N ARG A 148 3.05 2.59 31.32
CA ARG A 148 2.60 1.19 31.33
C ARG A 148 1.17 1.01 31.86
N THR A 149 0.72 1.92 32.73
CA THR A 149 -0.59 1.87 33.39
C THR A 149 -1.73 1.98 32.38
N TYR A 150 -1.55 2.76 31.31
CA TYR A 150 -2.50 2.87 30.21
C TYR A 150 -2.80 1.51 29.58
N PHE A 151 -1.74 0.77 29.22
CA PHE A 151 -1.86 -0.53 28.56
C PHE A 151 -2.48 -1.59 29.49
N LYS A 152 -2.11 -1.58 30.78
CA LYS A 152 -2.75 -2.45 31.78
C LYS A 152 -4.24 -2.16 31.92
N LYS A 153 -4.64 -0.88 32.04
CA LYS A 153 -6.06 -0.47 32.14
C LYS A 153 -6.87 -0.89 30.91
N LYS A 154 -6.26 -0.82 29.72
CA LYS A 154 -6.88 -1.26 28.46
C LYS A 154 -6.76 -2.76 28.18
N LYS A 155 -6.28 -3.55 29.14
CA LYS A 155 -6.13 -5.02 29.05
C LYS A 155 -5.22 -5.48 27.89
N PHE A 156 -4.14 -4.75 27.62
CA PHE A 156 -3.10 -5.18 26.70
C PHE A 156 -2.15 -6.16 27.38
N HIS A 157 -1.79 -7.22 26.67
CA HIS A 157 -0.82 -8.21 27.11
C HIS A 157 0.61 -7.68 26.94
N ALA A 158 1.45 -7.96 27.92
CA ALA A 158 2.84 -7.58 27.84
C ALA A 158 3.61 -8.49 26.88
N CYS A 159 4.52 -7.92 26.09
CA CYS A 159 5.35 -8.70 25.19
C CYS A 159 6.28 -9.63 25.97
N LYS A 160 6.21 -10.93 25.66
CA LYS A 160 7.06 -11.97 26.28
C LYS A 160 8.55 -11.80 25.99
N ASN A 161 8.92 -11.08 24.93
CA ASN A 161 10.33 -10.94 24.55
C ASN A 161 11.01 -9.76 25.25
N CYS A 162 10.33 -8.61 25.36
CA CYS A 162 10.93 -7.42 25.99
C CYS A 162 10.49 -7.21 27.44
N HIS A 163 9.62 -8.08 27.97
CA HIS A 163 9.12 -8.07 29.35
C HIS A 163 8.87 -6.65 29.89
N PRO A 164 7.96 -5.86 29.28
CA PRO A 164 7.73 -4.48 29.67
C PRO A 164 7.19 -4.34 31.11
N GLU A 165 6.73 -5.44 31.72
CA GLU A 165 6.37 -5.50 33.14
C GLU A 165 7.56 -5.49 34.10
N ARG A 166 8.73 -5.99 33.68
CA ARG A 166 9.94 -6.07 34.50
C ARG A 166 10.69 -4.74 34.42
N LYS A 167 10.99 -4.17 35.60
CA LYS A 167 11.71 -2.91 35.77
C LYS A 167 13.04 -2.98 35.01
#